data_AF-A0A9D4DF06-F1
#
_entry.id   AF-A0A9D4DF06-F1
#
_cell.length_a   1.000
_cell.length_b   1.000
_cell.length_c   1.000
_cell.angle_alpha   90.00
_cell.angle_beta   90.00
_cell.angle_gamma   90.00
#
_symmetry.space_group_name_H-M   'P 1'
#
loop_
_entity.id
_entity.type
_entity.pdbx_description
1 polymer ?
#
loop_
_entity_poly.entity_id
_entity_poly.type
_entity_poly.pdbx_seq_one_letter_code
_entity_poly.pdbx_strand_id
1 'polypeptide(L)'
;MFSECSDNTYGSKCFNTCACVKEHTLSHTQSCDTINGTCKCTGNWTGNTCQIDVDECQEDVCKDQNAVCVNTDGSFACYCKKGCKRRC
;
A
#
# COMPACT_ATOMS: atom_id res chain seq x y z
N MET A 1 14.72 -2.70 -29.16
CA MET A 1 13.33 -2.18 -29.01
C MET A 1 12.65 -3.12 -28.04
N PHE A 2 12.60 -2.74 -26.76
CA PHE A 2 12.06 -3.59 -25.70
C PHE A 2 10.54 -3.43 -25.74
N SER A 3 9.84 -4.53 -25.99
CA SER A 3 8.38 -4.59 -25.90
C SER A 3 8.00 -4.35 -24.44
N GLU A 4 7.42 -3.18 -24.15
CA GLU A 4 6.82 -2.93 -22.85
C GLU A 4 5.65 -3.90 -22.70
N CYS A 5 5.76 -4.82 -21.75
CA CYS A 5 4.63 -5.67 -21.41
C CYS A 5 3.48 -4.79 -20.92
N SER A 6 2.25 -5.15 -21.28
CA SER A 6 1.07 -4.45 -20.76
C SER A 6 1.06 -4.51 -19.23
N ASP A 7 0.47 -3.50 -18.57
CA ASP A 7 0.47 -3.25 -17.11
C ASP A 7 0.13 -4.45 -16.20
N ASN A 8 -0.36 -5.55 -16.78
CA ASN A 8 -0.79 -6.75 -16.09
C ASN A 8 0.09 -7.99 -16.37
N THR A 9 1.17 -7.84 -17.14
CA THR A 9 2.02 -8.96 -17.59
C THR A 9 3.50 -8.67 -17.41
N TYR A 10 4.29 -9.70 -17.19
CA TYR A 10 5.73 -9.56 -16.95
C TYR A 10 6.58 -10.68 -17.56
N GLY A 11 7.88 -10.39 -17.64
CA GLY A 11 8.93 -11.29 -18.13
C GLY A 11 9.29 -11.07 -19.60
N SER A 12 10.28 -11.80 -20.09
CA SER A 12 10.91 -11.56 -21.41
C SER A 12 10.01 -11.73 -22.63
N LYS A 13 8.80 -12.28 -22.46
CA LYS A 13 7.76 -12.43 -23.51
C LYS A 13 6.36 -12.07 -23.01
N CYS A 14 6.23 -11.46 -21.83
CA CYS A 14 4.94 -11.11 -21.22
C CYS A 14 3.97 -12.30 -21.04
N PHE A 15 4.51 -13.52 -20.85
CA PHE A 15 3.69 -14.73 -20.66
C PHE A 15 3.10 -14.83 -19.25
N ASN A 16 3.75 -14.20 -18.26
CA ASN A 16 3.30 -14.27 -16.88
C ASN A 16 2.35 -13.12 -16.59
N THR A 17 1.28 -13.40 -15.86
CA THR A 17 0.33 -12.39 -15.39
C THR A 17 0.66 -11.97 -13.97
N CYS A 18 0.61 -10.67 -13.71
CA CYS A 18 0.85 -10.13 -12.38
C CYS A 18 -0.26 -10.54 -11.40
N ALA A 19 0.14 -11.10 -10.25
CA ALA A 19 -0.78 -11.68 -9.27
C ALA A 19 -1.70 -10.64 -8.60
N CYS A 20 -1.21 -9.41 -8.41
CA CYS A 20 -1.94 -8.30 -7.79
C CYS A 20 -3.05 -7.70 -8.66
N VAL A 21 -3.07 -7.99 -9.96
CA VAL A 21 -3.99 -7.36 -10.93
C VAL A 21 -5.05 -8.32 -11.45
N LYS A 22 -5.06 -9.56 -10.93
CA LYS A 22 -5.76 -10.68 -11.54
C LYS A 22 -7.29 -10.56 -11.56
N GLU A 23 -7.89 -9.65 -10.78
CA GLU A 23 -9.35 -9.56 -10.67
C GLU A 23 -9.87 -8.14 -10.31
N HIS A 24 -9.08 -7.06 -10.54
CA HIS A 24 -9.45 -5.68 -10.11
C HIS A 24 -9.87 -5.55 -8.63
N THR A 25 -9.65 -6.57 -7.80
CA THR A 25 -10.27 -6.70 -6.48
C THR A 25 -9.43 -6.07 -5.39
N LEU A 26 -8.15 -5.85 -5.66
CA LEU A 26 -7.22 -5.20 -4.74
C LEU A 26 -6.97 -3.79 -5.24
N SER A 27 -7.78 -2.84 -4.76
CA SER A 27 -7.69 -1.41 -5.08
C SER A 27 -6.40 -0.75 -4.59
N HIS A 28 -5.52 -1.50 -3.94
CA HIS A 28 -4.28 -1.03 -3.32
C HIS A 28 -3.02 -1.30 -4.15
N THR A 29 -3.19 -1.83 -5.37
CA THR A 29 -2.09 -2.01 -6.32
C THR A 29 -2.00 -0.80 -7.24
N GLN A 30 -0.83 -0.16 -7.31
CA GLN A 30 -0.57 0.91 -8.27
C GLN A 30 -0.15 0.37 -9.65
N SER A 31 0.76 -0.61 -9.67
CA SER A 31 1.27 -1.22 -10.91
C SER A 31 2.02 -2.52 -10.58
N CYS A 32 2.40 -3.30 -11.59
CA CYS A 32 3.39 -4.35 -11.41
C CYS A 32 4.63 -4.10 -12.27
N ASP A 33 5.77 -4.58 -11.81
CA ASP A 33 7.03 -4.55 -12.52
C ASP A 33 6.97 -5.53 -13.70
N THR A 34 7.17 -5.01 -14.91
CA THR A 34 7.08 -5.77 -16.17
C THR A 34 8.26 -6.72 -16.39
N ILE A 35 9.30 -6.67 -15.55
CA ILE A 35 10.48 -7.54 -15.64
C ILE A 35 10.28 -8.78 -14.76
N ASN A 36 9.92 -8.58 -13.49
CA ASN A 36 9.88 -9.65 -12.49
C ASN A 36 8.49 -9.93 -11.89
N GLY A 37 7.47 -9.12 -12.23
CA GLY A 37 6.11 -9.29 -11.74
C GLY A 37 5.88 -8.78 -10.32
N THR A 38 6.83 -8.05 -9.75
CA THR A 38 6.72 -7.48 -8.40
C THR A 38 5.62 -6.42 -8.39
N CYS A 39 4.70 -6.54 -7.44
CA CYS A 39 3.61 -5.60 -7.28
C CYS A 39 4.09 -4.33 -6.57
N LYS A 40 3.82 -3.18 -7.18
CA LYS A 40 3.97 -1.87 -6.57
C LYS A 40 2.64 -1.50 -5.92
N CYS A 41 2.65 -1.46 -4.60
CA CYS A 41 1.49 -1.13 -3.79
C CYS A 41 1.34 0.39 -3.63
N THR A 42 0.14 0.84 -3.26
CA THR A 42 -0.04 2.17 -2.70
C THR A 42 0.79 2.30 -1.42
N GLY A 43 1.23 3.52 -1.07
CA GLY A 43 2.23 3.73 -0.01
C GLY A 43 1.88 3.16 1.35
N ASN A 44 0.59 2.92 1.59
CA ASN A 44 0.04 2.42 2.85
C ASN A 44 -0.23 0.90 2.80
N TRP A 45 0.25 0.20 1.78
CA TRP A 45 0.00 -1.24 1.58
C TRP A 45 1.28 -1.99 1.21
N THR A 46 1.34 -3.25 1.61
CA THR A 46 2.50 -4.14 1.46
C THR A 46 2.06 -5.59 1.24
N GLY A 47 3.04 -6.48 1.09
CA GLY A 47 2.87 -7.89 0.76
C GLY A 47 2.86 -8.15 -0.75
N ASN A 48 2.99 -9.44 -1.12
CA ASN A 48 3.17 -9.86 -2.52
C ASN A 48 2.02 -9.45 -3.46
N THR A 49 0.83 -9.18 -2.91
CA THR A 49 -0.35 -8.75 -3.66
C THR A 49 -0.96 -7.46 -3.10
N CYS A 50 -0.22 -6.67 -2.30
CA CYS A 50 -0.74 -5.44 -1.68
C CYS A 50 -1.97 -5.68 -0.78
N GLN A 51 -1.99 -6.82 -0.10
CA GLN A 51 -3.09 -7.27 0.75
C GLN A 51 -2.88 -6.94 2.23
N ILE A 52 -1.68 -6.49 2.60
CA ILE A 52 -1.32 -6.19 3.98
C ILE A 52 -1.30 -4.68 4.12
N ASP A 53 -2.07 -4.16 5.06
CA ASP A 53 -2.03 -2.75 5.42
C ASP A 53 -0.72 -2.42 6.16
N VAL A 54 -0.13 -1.26 5.86
CA VAL A 54 1.07 -0.78 6.54
C VAL A 54 0.64 -0.07 7.82
N ASP A 55 1.08 -0.58 8.97
CA ASP A 55 0.81 0.09 10.25
C ASP A 55 1.68 1.34 10.41
N GLU A 56 1.17 2.49 9.97
CA GLU A 56 1.90 3.75 10.08
C GLU A 56 2.08 4.21 11.54
N CYS A 57 1.34 3.63 12.50
CA CYS A 57 1.53 3.92 13.92
C CYS A 57 2.88 3.43 14.47
N GLN A 58 3.57 2.55 13.76
CA GLN A 58 4.93 2.14 14.13
C GLN A 58 5.99 3.22 13.85
N GLU A 59 5.67 4.23 13.02
CA GLU A 59 6.61 5.26 12.55
C GLU A 59 6.47 6.61 13.30
N ASP A 60 5.88 6.62 14.51
CA ASP A 60 5.66 7.82 15.34
C ASP A 60 4.98 9.00 14.59
N VAL A 61 3.99 8.67 13.75
CA VAL A 61 3.28 9.63 12.89
C VAL A 61 2.43 10.65 13.65
N CYS A 62 1.97 10.29 14.85
CA CYS A 62 1.22 11.19 15.71
C CYS A 62 2.18 12.03 16.57
N LYS A 63 2.58 13.19 16.04
CA LYS A 63 3.56 14.10 16.68
C LYS A 63 3.17 14.63 18.06
N ASP A 64 1.90 14.49 18.47
CA ASP A 64 1.44 14.91 19.79
C ASP A 64 1.57 13.75 20.79
N GLN A 65 2.32 13.98 21.88
CA GLN A 65 2.50 13.02 22.98
C GLN A 65 1.18 12.65 23.69
N ASN A 66 0.17 13.50 23.55
CA ASN A 66 -1.18 13.26 24.06
C ASN A 66 -2.13 12.67 23.01
N ALA A 67 -1.64 12.34 21.81
CA ALA A 67 -2.38 11.57 20.83
C ALA A 67 -2.13 10.06 21.01
N VAL A 68 -3.08 9.28 20.52
CA VAL A 68 -3.02 7.82 20.37
C VAL A 68 -3.19 7.55 18.89
N CYS A 69 -2.20 6.90 18.29
CA CYS A 69 -2.33 6.44 16.92
C CYS A 69 -3.21 5.19 16.89
N VAL A 70 -4.14 5.15 15.94
CA VAL A 70 -4.96 3.99 15.63
C VAL A 70 -4.78 3.69 14.16
N ASN A 71 -4.28 2.50 13.87
CA ASN A 71 -4.13 2.02 12.51
C ASN A 71 -5.51 1.72 11.89
N THR A 72 -5.70 2.08 10.63
CA THR A 72 -6.94 1.85 9.88
C THR A 72 -6.58 1.31 8.49
N ASP A 73 -7.46 0.53 7.87
CA ASP A 73 -7.13 -0.03 6.55
C ASP A 73 -6.87 1.09 5.52
N GLY A 74 -5.62 1.18 5.08
CA GLY A 74 -5.08 2.14 4.12
C GLY A 74 -4.72 3.52 4.70
N SER A 75 -4.74 3.72 6.02
CA SER A 75 -4.42 5.01 6.66
C SER A 75 -4.22 4.85 8.17
N PHE A 76 -3.87 5.94 8.85
CA PHE A 76 -3.94 6.01 10.31
C PHE A 76 -4.83 7.16 10.77
N ALA A 77 -5.28 7.10 12.02
CA ALA A 77 -5.96 8.18 12.70
C ALA A 77 -5.30 8.47 14.05
N CYS A 78 -5.00 9.75 14.31
CA CYS A 78 -4.51 10.21 15.60
C CYS A 78 -5.69 10.70 16.45
N TYR A 79 -5.91 10.06 17.60
CA TYR A 79 -6.92 10.46 18.56
C TYR A 79 -6.31 11.08 19.79
N CYS A 80 -6.77 12.29 20.09
CA CYS A 80 -6.42 13.04 21.28
C CYS A 80 -6.97 12.30 22.54
N LYS A 81 -6.12 11.97 23.53
CA LYS A 81 -6.54 11.37 24.81
C LYS A 81 -7.59 12.27 25.50
N LYS A 82 -8.56 11.66 26.20
CA LYS A 82 -9.64 12.40 26.92
C LYS A 82 -9.03 13.55 27.74
N GLY A 83 -9.34 14.79 27.36
CA GLY A 83 -8.83 16.01 28.00
C GLY A 83 -7.98 16.90 27.09
N CYS A 84 -7.48 16.41 25.95
CA CYS A 84 -6.71 17.25 25.03
C CYS A 84 -7.65 18.15 24.20
N LYS A 85 -7.65 19.45 24.50
CA LYS A 85 -8.35 20.48 23.75
C LYS A 85 -7.38 21.12 22.76
N ARG A 86 -7.26 20.54 21.56
CA ARG A 86 -7.27 21.23 20.25
C ARG A 86 -6.57 20.39 19.19
N ARG A 87 -7.34 20.16 18.12
CA ARG A 87 -6.98 19.82 16.74
C ARG A 87 -5.78 18.89 16.56
N CYS A 88 -6.04 17.60 16.85
CA CYS A 88 -6.15 16.62 15.78
C CYS A 88 -6.97 17.24 14.59
#